data_AF-A0A1Y2CD98-F1
#
_entry.id   AF-A0A1Y2CD98-F1
#
_cell.length_a   1.000
_cell.length_b   1.000
_cell.length_c   1.000
_cell.angle_alpha   90.00
_cell.angle_beta   90.00
_cell.angle_gamma   90.00
#
_symmetry.space_group_name_H-M   'P 1'
#
loop_
_entity.id
_entity.type
_entity.pdbx_description
1 polymer ?
#
loop_
_entity_poly.entity_id
_entity_poly.type
_entity_poly.pdbx_seq_one_letter_code
_entity_poly.pdbx_strand_id
1 'polypeptide(L)'
;MAPAQTLYLEKKIRPSCVNCLKAEGQPGVKLMHCSRCGRESYCSRDCQVAMWPSHKVICRRSEKAVATIEERALVQPTSVCLMQDIQ
;
A
#
# COMPACT_ATOMS: atom_id res chain seq x y z
N MET A 1 10.33 20.99 -27.53
CA MET A 1 9.09 21.32 -26.80
C MET A 1 8.95 20.29 -25.69
N ALA A 2 9.34 20.64 -24.46
CA ALA A 2 9.20 19.72 -23.33
C ALA A 2 7.70 19.54 -23.01
N PRO A 3 7.20 18.31 -22.82
CA PRO A 3 5.78 18.09 -22.53
C PRO A 3 5.40 18.73 -21.18
N ALA A 4 4.26 19.40 -21.16
CA ALA A 4 3.70 20.17 -20.04
C ALA A 4 3.26 19.34 -18.82
N GLN A 5 3.81 18.13 -18.62
CA GLN A 5 3.37 17.17 -17.61
C GLN A 5 4.20 17.23 -16.31
N THR A 6 5.29 17.99 -16.24
CA THR A 6 6.25 17.95 -15.12
C THR A 6 5.88 18.78 -13.89
N LEU A 7 4.71 19.43 -13.84
CA LEU A 7 4.31 20.25 -12.68
C LEU A 7 3.09 19.71 -11.90
N TYR A 8 2.68 18.45 -12.11
CA TYR A 8 1.73 17.81 -11.20
C TYR A 8 2.47 17.41 -9.92
N LEU A 9 2.57 18.37 -9.00
CA LEU A 9 3.10 18.22 -7.65
C LEU A 9 2.81 16.82 -7.09
N GLU A 10 3.87 16.02 -6.95
CA GLU A 10 3.92 14.73 -6.24
C GLU A 10 3.68 14.95 -4.73
N LYS A 11 2.60 15.65 -4.36
CA LYS A 11 2.21 15.92 -2.97
C LYS A 11 1.78 14.60 -2.35
N LYS A 12 2.76 13.85 -1.87
CA LYS A 12 2.59 12.61 -1.09
C LYS A 12 1.79 12.95 0.16
N ILE A 13 0.52 12.54 0.18
CA ILE A 13 -0.35 12.72 1.35
C ILE A 13 0.24 11.90 2.49
N ARG A 14 0.63 12.58 3.58
CA ARG A 14 1.14 11.90 4.77
C ARG A 14 -0.04 11.31 5.55
N PRO A 15 0.07 10.07 6.05
CA PRO A 15 -0.93 9.52 6.93
C PRO A 15 -0.97 10.36 8.23
N SER A 16 -2.12 10.34 8.89
CA SER A 16 -2.35 11.06 10.14
C SER A 16 -3.13 10.19 11.12
N CYS A 17 -3.05 10.54 12.40
CA CYS A 17 -3.82 9.85 13.42
C CYS A 17 -5.32 10.18 13.28
N VAL A 18 -6.17 9.17 13.24
CA VAL A 18 -7.63 9.36 13.13
C VAL A 18 -8.23 10.09 14.34
N ASN A 19 -7.65 9.92 15.52
CA ASN A 19 -8.17 10.52 16.76
C ASN A 19 -7.71 11.97 16.98
N CYS A 20 -6.42 12.25 16.81
CA CYS A 20 -5.82 13.55 17.15
C CYS A 20 -5.29 14.34 15.94
N LEU A 21 -5.43 13.81 14.73
CA LEU A 21 -5.06 14.41 13.44
C LEU A 21 -3.58 14.76 13.27
N LYS A 22 -2.72 14.37 14.20
CA LYS A 22 -1.26 14.51 14.07
C LYS A 22 -0.76 13.74 12.85
N ALA A 23 -0.09 14.45 11.96
CA ALA A 23 0.49 13.87 10.75
C ALA A 23 1.80 13.14 11.05
N GLU A 24 2.11 12.14 10.22
CA GLU A 24 3.42 11.50 10.23
C GLU A 24 4.53 12.54 9.99
N GLY A 25 5.65 12.40 10.70
CA GLY A 25 6.80 13.30 10.59
C GLY A 25 6.76 14.54 11.49
N GLN A 26 5.68 14.75 12.25
CA GLN A 26 5.73 15.69 13.37
C GLN A 26 6.69 15.17 14.46
N PRO A 27 7.41 16.06 15.18
CA PRO A 27 8.36 15.65 16.22
C PRO A 27 7.64 14.83 17.30
N GLY A 28 8.15 13.63 17.58
CA GLY A 28 7.58 12.70 18.55
C GLY A 28 6.34 11.93 18.08
N VAL A 29 5.94 12.04 16.80
CA VAL A 29 4.78 11.33 16.25
C VAL A 29 5.25 10.15 15.40
N LYS A 30 5.01 8.94 15.91
CA LYS A 30 5.15 7.69 15.16
C LYS A 30 3.77 7.08 14.98
N LEU A 31 3.31 6.98 13.74
CA LEU A 31 2.02 6.36 13.45
C LEU A 31 2.16 4.84 13.45
N MET A 32 1.18 4.20 14.06
CA MET A 32 1.02 2.77 14.17
C MET A 32 -0.31 2.39 13.54
N HIS A 33 -0.29 1.35 12.72
CA HIS A 33 -1.50 0.82 12.11
C HIS A 33 -2.18 -0.14 13.08
N CYS A 34 -3.51 -0.24 13.03
CA CYS A 34 -4.23 -1.26 13.77
C CYS A 34 -3.68 -2.66 13.43
N SER A 35 -3.17 -3.39 14.43
CA SER A 35 -2.53 -4.70 14.21
C SER A 35 -3.47 -5.76 13.62
N ARG A 36 -4.80 -5.58 13.77
CA ARG A 36 -5.80 -6.52 13.27
C ARG A 36 -6.17 -6.30 11.81
N CYS A 37 -6.37 -5.04 11.40
CA CYS A 37 -6.89 -4.70 10.06
C CYS A 37 -5.90 -3.93 9.18
N GLY A 38 -4.86 -3.33 9.76
CA GLY A 38 -3.85 -2.54 9.06
C GLY A 38 -4.35 -1.26 8.37
N ARG A 39 -5.62 -0.87 8.54
CA ARG A 39 -6.24 0.21 7.75
C ARG A 39 -6.15 1.59 8.39
N GLU A 40 -6.47 1.71 9.68
CA GLU A 40 -6.40 3.00 10.38
C GLU A 40 -5.07 3.18 11.09
N SER A 41 -4.61 4.44 11.13
CA SER A 41 -3.37 4.87 11.77
C SER A 41 -3.64 5.65 13.06
N TYR A 42 -2.86 5.36 14.10
CA TYR A 42 -2.91 6.02 15.40
C TYR A 42 -1.51 6.38 15.88
N CYS A 43 -1.35 7.51 16.56
CA CYS A 43 -0.04 7.89 17.11
C CYS A 43 0.28 7.19 18.44
N SER A 44 -0.73 6.63 19.13
CA SER A 44 -0.58 5.94 20.41
C SER A 44 -1.72 4.93 20.62
N ARG A 45 -1.52 4.02 21.60
CA ARG A 45 -2.55 3.07 22.03
C ARG A 45 -3.78 3.79 22.58
N ASP A 46 -3.59 4.91 23.28
CA ASP A 46 -4.71 5.68 23.83
C ASP A 46 -5.60 6.24 22.73
N CYS A 47 -5.02 6.73 21.64
CA CYS A 47 -5.78 7.19 20.47
C CYS A 47 -6.55 6.04 19.79
N GLN A 48 -5.97 4.84 19.75
CA GLN A 48 -6.65 3.66 19.22
C GLN A 48 -7.83 3.23 20.10
N VAL A 49 -7.66 3.23 21.43
CA VAL A 49 -8.70 2.86 22.39
C VAL A 49 -9.83 3.89 22.40
N ALA A 50 -9.50 5.19 22.34
CA ALA A 50 -10.49 6.26 22.25
C ALA A 50 -11.39 6.14 21.03
N MET A 51 -10.81 5.79 19.86
CA MET A 51 -11.56 5.62 18.61
C MET A 51 -12.12 4.18 18.42
N TRP A 52 -11.85 3.26 19.35
CA TRP A 52 -12.28 1.86 19.26
C TRP A 52 -13.80 1.66 19.08
N PRO A 53 -14.69 2.43 19.74
CA PRO A 53 -16.14 2.27 19.57
C PRO A 53 -16.60 2.42 18.11
N SER A 54 -15.96 3.33 17.36
CA SER A 54 -16.22 3.58 15.94
C SER A 54 -15.45 2.60 15.06
N HIS A 55 -14.16 2.39 15.35
CA HIS A 55 -13.27 1.54 14.55
C HIS A 55 -13.72 0.06 14.53
N LYS A 56 -14.23 -0.48 15.65
CA LYS A 56 -14.60 -1.91 15.78
C LYS A 56 -15.61 -2.38 14.73
N VAL A 57 -16.49 -1.48 14.27
CA VAL A 57 -17.54 -1.79 13.29
C VAL A 57 -16.92 -2.10 11.91
N ILE A 58 -15.82 -1.44 11.58
CA ILE A 58 -15.14 -1.55 10.28
C ILE A 58 -13.82 -2.33 10.36
N CYS A 59 -13.34 -2.67 11.56
CA CYS A 59 -12.12 -3.42 11.81
C CYS A 59 -12.24 -4.88 11.36
N ARG A 60 -12.02 -5.14 10.07
CA ARG A 60 -11.92 -6.49 9.49
C ARG A 60 -10.47 -6.83 9.15
N ARG A 61 -10.06 -8.08 9.42
CA ARG A 61 -8.72 -8.60 9.11
C ARG A 61 -8.46 -8.40 7.62
N SER A 62 -7.34 -7.76 7.31
CA SER A 62 -6.83 -7.71 5.94
C SER A 62 -6.18 -9.06 5.65
N GLU A 63 -6.76 -9.82 4.73
CA GLU A 63 -6.00 -10.88 4.08
C GLU A 63 -4.92 -10.18 3.27
N LYS A 64 -3.69 -10.21 3.76
CA LYS A 64 -2.56 -9.74 2.96
C LYS A 64 -2.49 -10.70 1.78
N ALA A 65 -2.92 -10.25 0.60
CA ALA A 65 -2.66 -10.97 -0.64
C ALA A 65 -1.14 -11.07 -0.76
N VAL A 66 -0.60 -12.25 -0.44
CA VAL A 66 0.82 -12.54 -0.62
C VAL A 66 1.00 -12.71 -2.12
N ALA A 67 1.20 -11.61 -2.84
CA ALA A 67 1.72 -11.65 -4.19
C ALA A 67 3.21 -11.99 -4.09
N THR A 68 3.52 -13.29 -4.00
CA THR A 68 4.87 -13.80 -4.24
C THR A 68 5.19 -13.54 -5.70
N ILE A 69 5.93 -12.47 -6.00
CA ILE A 69 6.63 -12.35 -7.27
C ILE A 69 7.92 -13.16 -7.11
N GLU A 70 7.89 -14.44 -7.48
CA GLU A 70 9.12 -15.15 -7.83
C GLU A 70 9.50 -14.74 -9.25
N GLU A 71 10.45 -13.81 -9.32
CA GLU A 71 11.11 -13.39 -10.54
C GLU A 71 12.16 -14.42 -10.93
N ARG A 72 11.89 -15.25 -11.95
CA ARG A 72 12.96 -15.98 -12.65
C ARG A 72 12.65 -16.24 -14.12
N ALA A 73 13.20 -15.34 -14.95
CA ALA A 73 13.77 -15.55 -16.29
C ALA A 73 13.15 -16.62 -17.20
N LEU A 74 12.49 -16.20 -18.29
CA LEU A 74 12.74 -16.62 -19.68
C LEU A 74 11.63 -16.03 -20.59
N VAL A 75 11.79 -14.78 -21.02
CA VAL A 75 11.23 -14.35 -22.32
C VAL A 75 12.40 -14.07 -23.22
N GLN A 76 12.76 -15.04 -24.05
CA GLN A 76 13.46 -14.74 -25.30
C GLN A 76 12.43 -14.87 -26.43
N PRO A 77 12.08 -13.78 -27.10
CA PRO A 77 11.20 -13.80 -28.25
C PRO A 77 12.05 -14.06 -29.49
N THR A 78 12.13 -15.31 -29.94
CA THR A 78 12.54 -15.60 -31.31
C THR A 78 11.69 -16.72 -31.88
N SER A 79 10.67 -16.29 -32.64
CA SER A 79 10.12 -16.93 -33.83
C SER A 79 10.86 -18.19 -34.29
N VAL A 80 10.29 -19.36 -34.00
CA VAL A 80 10.31 -20.49 -34.93
C VAL A 80 8.96 -21.22 -34.81
N CYS A 81 8.08 -21.01 -35.78
CA CYS A 81 7.00 -21.95 -36.04
C CYS A 81 7.66 -23.20 -36.65
N LEU A 82 7.94 -24.20 -35.82
CA LEU A 82 8.50 -25.47 -36.24
C LEU A 82 7.31 -26.38 -36.62
N MET A 83 6.82 -26.21 -37.85
CA MET A 83 5.95 -27.20 -38.49
C MET A 83 6.85 -28.16 -39.29
N GLN A 84 7.37 -29.18 -38.63
CA GLN A 84 7.95 -30.34 -39.29
C GLN A 84 6.86 -31.40 -39.48
N ASP A 85 6.64 -31.71 -40.76
CA ASP A 85 6.19 -32.98 -41.34
C ASP A 85 4.74 -33.45 -41.08
N ILE A 86 3.88 -33.16 -42.06
CA ILE A 86 2.79 -34.05 -42.48
C ILE A 86 3.20 -34.61 -43.85
N GLN A 87 3.16 -35.95 -43.96
CA GLN A 87 3.46 -36.84 -45.08
C GLN A 87 3.45 -36.28 -46.51
#